data_AF-A0A7X5BDL1-F1
#
_entry.id   AF-A0A7X5BDL1-F1
#
_cell.length_a   1.000
_cell.length_b   1.000
_cell.length_c   1.000
_cell.angle_alpha   90.00
_cell.angle_beta   90.00
_cell.angle_gamma   90.00
#
_symmetry.space_group_name_H-M   'P 1'
#
loop_
_entity.id
_entity.type
_entity.pdbx_description
1 polymer ?
#
loop_
_entity_poly.entity_id
_entity_poly.type
_entity_poly.pdbx_seq_one_letter_code
_entity_poly.pdbx_strand_id
1 'polypeptide(L)'
;YISDTEYFNTLRLEDGLNGISQIAMFSHPTLGEIVLQKYSIESAMLNDNGSLKLHGYRLEVKYCRPNTSPESIINIIQPLLDILSFVSRQRVLVLGWEHQTGNEYIRHWKYPLNAIQTNYALYEPRSYLVSGKVDELEKMINIGLSNYYGLEDSEQDMVHKLSFDLCSSVQRRDDAKYMALFTALESYAKKLSLTLELDKTRSKSIQLIKEAAKPHKKVDHEVYDMLMNLTSNIKKISAADSIDNFLSKHRVFKEDLWAIKTKNGLLTIRNHLAHEGNHGVDHQGLAVATLHLSILIERLVLGVLKLKLETSVQQELRREPWLDLEYANKLKGLIIQK
;
A
#
# COMPACT_ATOMS: atom_id res chain seq x y z
N TYR A 1 8.69 16.30 -17.66
CA TYR A 1 9.50 16.79 -16.54
C TYR A 1 10.00 18.17 -16.91
N ILE A 2 9.58 19.22 -16.19
CA ILE A 2 10.27 20.52 -16.17
C ILE A 2 10.44 20.88 -14.71
N SER A 3 11.69 21.09 -14.32
CA SER A 3 12.12 21.37 -12.95
C SER A 3 12.22 22.86 -12.66
N ASP A 4 11.54 23.72 -13.43
CA ASP A 4 11.64 25.15 -13.23
C ASP A 4 10.36 25.71 -12.60
N THR A 5 10.50 26.08 -11.33
CA THR A 5 9.48 26.73 -10.51
C THR A 5 8.98 28.04 -11.13
N GLU A 6 9.77 28.71 -11.98
CA GLU A 6 9.33 29.93 -12.68
C GLU A 6 8.35 29.64 -13.83
N TYR A 7 8.53 28.53 -14.56
CA TYR A 7 7.69 28.17 -15.71
C TYR A 7 6.25 27.82 -15.31
N PHE A 8 6.06 27.28 -14.10
CA PHE A 8 4.74 26.97 -13.55
C PHE A 8 4.08 28.15 -12.82
N ASN A 9 4.80 29.23 -12.52
CA ASN A 9 4.18 30.44 -11.94
C ASN A 9 3.46 31.29 -12.99
N THR A 10 3.84 31.16 -14.26
CA THR A 10 3.31 31.96 -15.39
C THR A 10 2.22 31.25 -16.19
N LEU A 11 2.05 29.93 -16.02
CA LEU A 11 1.12 29.15 -16.81
C LEU A 11 -0.31 29.21 -16.28
N ARG A 12 -1.18 29.90 -17.03
CA ARG A 12 -2.63 29.80 -16.90
C ARG A 12 -3.12 28.63 -17.75
N LEU A 13 -3.70 27.63 -17.10
CA LEU A 13 -4.34 26.52 -17.81
C LEU A 13 -5.71 26.99 -18.31
N GLU A 14 -5.72 27.66 -19.45
CA GLU A 14 -6.94 28.04 -20.16
C GLU A 14 -7.34 26.92 -21.13
N ASP A 15 -8.60 26.47 -21.07
CA ASP A 15 -9.14 25.35 -21.88
C ASP A 15 -9.01 25.60 -23.40
N GLY A 16 -8.88 26.86 -23.83
CA GLY A 16 -8.70 27.25 -25.23
C GLY A 16 -7.26 27.23 -25.76
N LEU A 17 -6.25 27.20 -24.87
CA LEU A 17 -4.83 27.24 -25.23
C LEU A 17 -4.10 25.92 -24.91
N ASN A 18 -4.65 25.12 -24.00
CA ASN A 18 -4.04 23.85 -23.57
C ASN A 18 -4.89 22.67 -24.03
N GLY A 19 -4.23 21.59 -24.45
CA GLY A 19 -4.92 20.33 -24.75
C GLY A 19 -5.37 19.65 -23.45
N ILE A 20 -6.55 20.01 -22.94
CA ILE A 20 -7.13 19.43 -21.73
C ILE A 20 -8.12 18.33 -22.13
N SER A 21 -7.90 17.15 -21.57
CA SER A 21 -8.73 15.97 -21.80
C SER A 21 -9.10 15.35 -20.47
N GLN A 22 -10.39 15.10 -20.27
CA GLN A 22 -10.86 14.30 -19.15
C GLN A 22 -10.41 12.85 -19.35
N ILE A 23 -9.81 12.28 -18.31
CA ILE A 23 -9.43 10.86 -18.27
C ILE A 23 -10.49 10.09 -17.52
N ALA A 24 -10.82 10.51 -16.30
CA ALA A 24 -11.66 9.73 -15.42
C ALA A 24 -12.44 10.63 -14.46
N MET A 25 -13.59 10.15 -13.99
CA MET A 25 -14.41 10.81 -12.98
C MET A 25 -14.63 9.90 -11.76
N PHE A 26 -14.44 10.48 -10.57
CA PHE A 26 -14.58 9.79 -9.30
C PHE A 26 -15.64 10.46 -8.43
N SER A 27 -16.41 9.65 -7.69
CA SER A 27 -17.42 10.11 -6.75
C SER A 27 -16.89 10.04 -5.32
N HIS A 28 -16.87 11.17 -4.64
CA HIS A 28 -16.39 11.30 -3.28
C HIS A 28 -17.53 11.77 -2.34
N PRO A 29 -17.76 11.12 -1.17
CA PRO A 29 -18.88 11.46 -0.27
C PRO A 29 -18.91 12.94 0.17
N THR A 30 -17.75 13.49 0.52
CA THR A 30 -17.62 14.89 0.98
C THR A 30 -17.42 15.91 -0.14
N LEU A 31 -16.60 15.58 -1.15
CA LEU A 31 -16.17 16.51 -2.18
C LEU A 31 -17.04 16.51 -3.44
N GLY A 32 -17.95 15.53 -3.58
CA GLY A 32 -18.75 15.35 -4.79
C GLY A 32 -17.93 14.73 -5.92
N GLU A 33 -18.09 15.24 -7.14
CA GLU A 33 -17.37 14.75 -8.31
C GLU A 33 -15.94 15.30 -8.36
N ILE A 34 -15.00 14.39 -8.58
CA ILE A 34 -13.57 14.67 -8.78
C ILE A 34 -13.21 14.23 -10.19
N VAL A 35 -12.73 15.15 -11.02
CA VAL A 35 -12.39 14.88 -12.42
C VAL A 35 -10.88 14.81 -12.57
N LEU A 36 -10.36 13.64 -12.98
CA LEU A 36 -8.97 13.50 -13.41
C LEU A 36 -8.83 13.94 -14.85
N GLN A 37 -7.95 14.91 -15.08
CA GLN A 37 -7.69 15.48 -16.40
C GLN A 37 -6.21 15.37 -16.74
N LYS A 38 -5.92 15.11 -18.01
CA LYS A 38 -4.59 15.29 -18.59
C LYS A 38 -4.58 16.59 -19.37
N TYR A 39 -3.61 17.44 -19.06
CA TYR A 39 -3.35 18.64 -19.82
C TYR A 39 -2.06 18.49 -20.62
N SER A 40 -2.00 19.15 -21.77
CA SER A 40 -0.77 19.32 -22.53
C SER A 40 -0.46 20.78 -22.77
N ILE A 41 0.78 21.16 -22.52
CA ILE A 41 1.32 22.49 -22.78
C ILE A 41 2.28 22.36 -23.95
N GLU A 42 2.15 23.24 -24.92
CA GLU A 42 3.00 23.27 -26.10
C GLU A 42 3.76 24.61 -26.14
N SER A 43 5.07 24.53 -26.31
CA SER A 43 5.93 25.71 -26.41
C SER A 43 6.73 25.63 -27.71
N ALA A 44 6.68 26.69 -28.52
CA ALA A 44 7.46 26.78 -29.74
C ALA A 44 8.96 26.79 -29.40
N MET A 45 9.75 26.00 -30.14
CA MET A 45 11.20 26.11 -30.02
C MET A 45 11.69 27.41 -30.67
N LEU A 46 12.72 28.02 -30.08
CA LEU A 46 13.34 29.28 -30.54
C LEU A 46 13.84 29.25 -32.00
N ASN A 47 13.95 28.07 -32.61
CA ASN A 47 14.57 27.86 -33.92
C ASN A 47 13.55 27.46 -35.01
N ASP A 48 12.25 27.69 -34.79
CA ASP A 48 11.11 27.41 -35.70
C ASP A 48 10.95 25.96 -36.20
N ASN A 49 11.83 25.03 -35.82
CA ASN A 49 11.79 23.62 -36.22
C ASN A 49 11.23 22.71 -35.10
N GLY A 50 10.00 22.97 -34.67
CA GLY A 50 9.22 22.08 -33.82
C GLY A 50 8.71 22.72 -32.54
N SER A 51 7.96 21.92 -31.78
CA SER A 51 7.36 22.31 -30.51
C SER A 51 7.72 21.32 -29.40
N LEU A 52 7.91 21.84 -28.18
CA LEU A 52 8.00 21.03 -26.98
C LEU A 52 6.61 20.83 -26.43
N LYS A 53 6.15 19.59 -26.39
CA LYS A 53 4.89 19.22 -25.75
C LYS A 53 5.15 18.53 -24.42
N LEU A 54 4.53 19.06 -23.38
CA LEU A 54 4.59 18.51 -22.03
C LEU A 54 3.21 18.07 -21.60
N HIS A 55 3.17 17.01 -20.82
CA HIS A 55 1.93 16.50 -20.24
C HIS A 55 1.98 16.59 -18.72
N GLY A 56 0.84 16.91 -18.13
CA GLY A 56 0.62 16.84 -16.70
C GLY A 56 -0.78 16.35 -16.40
N TYR A 57 -1.04 16.10 -15.11
CA TYR A 57 -2.32 15.64 -14.61
C TYR A 57 -2.83 16.59 -13.53
N ARG A 58 -4.14 16.83 -13.50
CA ARG A 58 -4.80 17.56 -12.41
C ARG A 58 -6.07 16.83 -11.97
N LEU A 59 -6.38 16.96 -10.68
CA LEU A 59 -7.66 16.55 -10.11
C LEU A 59 -8.49 17.81 -9.90
N GLU A 60 -9.57 17.97 -10.66
CA GLU A 60 -10.51 19.07 -10.52
C GLU A 60 -11.62 18.67 -9.54
N VAL A 61 -11.94 19.54 -8.58
CA VAL A 61 -13.02 19.35 -7.62
C VAL A 61 -13.88 20.60 -7.59
N LYS A 62 -15.17 20.44 -7.87
CA LYS A 62 -16.14 21.54 -7.70
C LYS A 62 -16.64 21.54 -6.26
N TYR A 63 -16.02 22.36 -5.43
CA TYR A 63 -16.31 22.40 -4.00
C TYR A 63 -16.95 23.73 -3.58
N CYS A 64 -18.18 23.65 -3.06
CA CYS A 64 -19.00 24.83 -2.77
C CYS A 64 -18.99 25.28 -1.30
N ARG A 65 -18.13 24.75 -0.42
CA ARG A 65 -18.12 25.16 1.00
C ARG A 65 -17.05 26.24 1.25
N PRO A 66 -17.44 27.49 1.59
CA PRO A 66 -16.56 28.66 1.55
C PRO A 66 -15.47 28.71 2.64
N ASN A 67 -15.44 27.78 3.61
CA ASN A 67 -14.54 27.85 4.77
C ASN A 67 -13.63 26.62 4.95
N THR A 68 -13.52 25.73 3.97
CA THR A 68 -12.60 24.57 4.08
C THR A 68 -11.21 24.99 3.62
N SER A 69 -10.20 24.81 4.47
CA SER A 69 -8.82 25.09 4.07
C SER A 69 -8.37 24.13 2.95
N PRO A 70 -7.51 24.57 2.01
CA PRO A 70 -7.01 23.69 0.96
C PRO A 70 -6.25 22.46 1.49
N GLU A 71 -5.53 22.60 2.61
CA GLU A 71 -4.85 21.48 3.27
C GLU A 71 -5.84 20.42 3.75
N SER A 72 -7.02 20.87 4.20
CA SER A 72 -8.10 19.96 4.60
C SER A 72 -8.62 19.18 3.40
N ILE A 73 -8.75 19.81 2.22
CA ILE A 73 -9.16 19.14 0.98
C ILE A 73 -8.13 18.06 0.58
N ILE A 74 -6.84 18.34 0.71
CA ILE A 74 -5.78 17.36 0.41
C ILE A 74 -5.89 16.13 1.31
N ASN A 75 -6.11 16.33 2.61
CA ASN A 75 -6.32 15.22 3.54
C ASN A 75 -7.58 14.42 3.19
N ILE A 76 -8.64 15.10 2.76
CA ILE A 76 -9.89 14.47 2.32
C ILE A 76 -9.67 13.63 1.05
N ILE A 77 -8.84 14.10 0.10
CA ILE A 77 -8.53 13.39 -1.17
C ILE A 77 -7.54 12.22 -0.97
N GLN A 78 -6.81 12.16 0.14
CA GLN A 78 -5.77 11.15 0.38
C GLN A 78 -6.21 9.70 0.10
N PRO A 79 -7.41 9.22 0.50
CA PRO A 79 -7.88 7.88 0.18
C PRO A 79 -7.98 7.60 -1.32
N LEU A 80 -8.42 8.59 -2.11
CA LEU A 80 -8.45 8.49 -3.57
C LEU A 80 -7.03 8.31 -4.12
N LEU A 81 -6.05 9.08 -3.60
CA LEU A 81 -4.65 8.97 -4.04
C LEU A 81 -4.05 7.62 -3.66
N ASP A 82 -4.39 7.08 -2.49
CA ASP A 82 -3.87 5.79 -2.05
C ASP A 82 -4.43 4.64 -2.90
N ILE A 83 -5.71 4.69 -3.27
CA ILE A 83 -6.33 3.71 -4.17
C ILE A 83 -5.79 3.87 -5.60
N LEU A 84 -5.65 5.10 -6.10
CA LEU A 84 -5.00 5.37 -7.38
C LEU A 84 -3.56 4.86 -7.42
N SER A 85 -2.82 5.08 -6.33
CA SER A 85 -1.44 4.61 -6.23
C SER A 85 -1.37 3.10 -6.26
N PHE A 86 -2.27 2.46 -5.52
CA PHE A 86 -2.39 1.02 -5.47
C PHE A 86 -2.74 0.42 -6.83
N VAL A 87 -3.78 0.93 -7.50
CA VAL A 87 -4.25 0.44 -8.80
C VAL A 87 -3.21 0.65 -9.90
N SER A 88 -2.54 1.81 -9.87
CA SER A 88 -1.48 2.13 -10.84
C SER A 88 -0.13 1.51 -10.49
N ARG A 89 0.03 0.88 -9.31
CA ARG A 89 1.32 0.42 -8.77
C ARG A 89 2.41 1.49 -8.74
N GLN A 90 2.01 2.75 -8.71
CA GLN A 90 2.90 3.90 -8.73
C GLN A 90 2.40 4.96 -7.76
N ARG A 91 3.29 5.58 -6.99
CA ARG A 91 2.87 6.57 -5.99
C ARG A 91 2.28 7.80 -6.67
N VAL A 92 1.01 8.08 -6.40
CA VAL A 92 0.31 9.29 -6.82
C VAL A 92 0.30 10.28 -5.66
N LEU A 93 0.81 11.49 -5.89
CA LEU A 93 0.93 12.55 -4.89
C LEU A 93 0.38 13.87 -5.44
N VAL A 94 -0.21 14.66 -4.55
CA VAL A 94 -0.56 16.06 -4.84
C VAL A 94 0.65 16.95 -4.54
N LEU A 95 1.20 17.56 -5.59
CA LEU A 95 2.38 18.45 -5.52
C LEU A 95 2.00 19.91 -5.20
N GLY A 96 0.76 20.29 -5.44
CA GLY A 96 0.23 21.63 -5.19
C GLY A 96 -1.25 21.68 -5.49
N TRP A 97 -1.85 22.85 -5.28
CA TRP A 97 -3.25 23.12 -5.54
C TRP A 97 -3.44 24.52 -6.10
N GLU A 98 -4.52 24.70 -6.83
CA GLU A 98 -5.06 26.01 -7.19
C GLU A 98 -6.50 26.09 -6.71
N HIS A 99 -6.94 27.28 -6.33
CA HIS A 99 -8.36 27.54 -6.15
C HIS A 99 -8.72 28.93 -6.70
N GLN A 100 -9.97 29.04 -7.15
CA GLN A 100 -10.54 30.30 -7.62
C GLN A 100 -11.66 30.73 -6.67
N THR A 101 -11.54 31.92 -6.11
CA THR A 101 -12.56 32.55 -5.25
C THR A 101 -12.96 33.88 -5.87
N GLY A 102 -14.07 33.88 -6.61
CA GLY A 102 -14.50 35.05 -7.40
C GLY A 102 -13.47 35.39 -8.48
N ASN A 103 -12.84 36.57 -8.36
CA ASN A 103 -11.79 37.04 -9.28
C ASN A 103 -10.37 36.70 -8.82
N GLU A 104 -10.21 36.18 -7.60
CA GLU A 104 -8.88 35.82 -7.08
C GLU A 104 -8.55 34.38 -7.41
N TYR A 105 -7.31 34.18 -7.83
CA TYR A 105 -6.76 32.88 -8.17
C TYR A 105 -5.51 32.68 -7.32
N ILE A 106 -5.56 31.69 -6.42
CA ILE A 106 -4.47 31.38 -5.50
C ILE A 106 -3.90 30.02 -5.88
N ARG A 107 -2.58 29.97 -6.03
CA ARG A 107 -1.83 28.75 -6.33
C ARG A 107 -0.83 28.52 -5.20
N HIS A 108 -0.76 27.28 -4.74
CA HIS A 108 0.19 26.87 -3.72
C HIS A 108 0.86 25.57 -4.12
N TRP A 109 2.15 25.46 -3.81
CA TRP A 109 2.96 24.30 -4.10
C TRP A 109 3.60 23.80 -2.80
N LYS A 110 3.61 22.48 -2.58
CA LYS A 110 4.24 21.91 -1.39
C LYS A 110 5.76 22.05 -1.51
N TYR A 111 6.35 23.00 -0.77
CA TYR A 111 7.79 23.19 -0.65
C TYR A 111 8.41 22.17 0.33
N PRO A 112 9.66 21.68 0.14
CA PRO A 112 10.60 21.96 -0.94
C PRO A 112 10.33 21.10 -2.18
N LEU A 113 9.90 21.73 -3.27
CA LEU A 113 10.06 21.15 -4.60
C LEU A 113 11.52 21.32 -5.00
N ASN A 114 12.44 20.53 -4.46
CA ASN A 114 13.78 20.44 -5.04
C ASN A 114 13.70 19.56 -6.30
N ALA A 115 13.00 20.09 -7.32
CA ALA A 115 12.68 19.40 -8.58
C ALA A 115 13.93 18.97 -9.36
N ILE A 116 15.09 19.53 -9.01
CA ILE A 116 16.41 19.23 -9.58
C ILE A 116 17.01 17.94 -8.98
N GLN A 117 16.62 17.53 -7.76
CA GLN A 117 17.25 16.42 -7.04
C GLN A 117 16.38 15.17 -6.91
N THR A 118 15.05 15.31 -6.96
CA THR A 118 14.16 14.16 -6.74
C THR A 118 13.53 13.70 -8.04
N ASN A 119 13.94 12.52 -8.50
CA ASN A 119 13.29 11.82 -9.60
C ASN A 119 12.00 11.16 -9.07
N TYR A 120 10.89 11.88 -9.11
CA TYR A 120 9.55 11.43 -8.68
C TYR A 120 8.92 10.45 -9.68
N ALA A 121 9.53 10.26 -10.85
CA ALA A 121 9.18 9.21 -11.79
C ALA A 121 10.08 8.00 -11.54
N LEU A 122 9.61 7.07 -10.71
CA LEU A 122 10.12 5.70 -10.76
C LEU A 122 9.81 5.09 -12.13
N TYR A 123 10.51 4.01 -12.47
CA TYR A 123 10.25 3.25 -13.69
C TYR A 123 8.76 2.91 -13.80
N GLU A 124 8.23 3.05 -15.01
CA GLU A 124 6.86 2.66 -15.32
C GLU A 124 6.65 1.19 -14.92
N PRO A 125 5.57 0.88 -14.18
CA PRO A 125 5.31 -0.48 -13.76
C PRO A 125 5.07 -1.36 -14.98
N ARG A 126 5.55 -2.61 -14.91
CA ARG A 126 5.39 -3.58 -16.00
C ARG A 126 3.92 -3.92 -16.27
N SER A 127 3.08 -3.84 -15.25
CA SER A 127 1.65 -4.08 -15.36
C SER A 127 0.88 -3.30 -14.29
N TYR A 128 -0.38 -3.03 -14.57
CA TYR A 128 -1.32 -2.35 -13.67
C TYR A 128 -2.32 -3.34 -13.06
N LEU A 129 -3.10 -2.91 -12.06
CA LEU A 129 -4.19 -3.72 -11.48
C LEU A 129 -5.55 -3.52 -12.18
N VAL A 130 -5.58 -2.73 -13.24
CA VAL A 130 -6.73 -2.51 -14.13
C VAL A 130 -6.29 -2.76 -15.57
N SER A 131 -7.23 -3.11 -16.44
CA SER A 131 -6.90 -3.08 -17.87
C SER A 131 -6.74 -1.63 -18.33
N GLY A 132 -6.18 -1.43 -19.52
CA GLY A 132 -6.01 -0.10 -20.11
C GLY A 132 -7.31 0.65 -20.43
N LYS A 133 -8.49 0.12 -20.08
CA LYS A 133 -9.78 0.77 -20.31
C LYS A 133 -10.11 1.75 -19.18
N VAL A 134 -10.46 2.97 -19.57
CA VAL A 134 -10.85 4.06 -18.66
C VAL A 134 -12.02 3.69 -17.76
N ASP A 135 -13.09 3.11 -18.31
CA ASP A 135 -14.30 2.77 -17.55
C ASP A 135 -14.00 1.78 -16.40
N GLU A 136 -13.00 0.91 -16.59
CA GLU A 136 -12.59 -0.04 -15.56
C GLU A 136 -11.79 0.63 -14.44
N LEU A 137 -10.92 1.59 -14.79
CA LEU A 137 -10.23 2.43 -13.81
C LEU A 137 -11.22 3.20 -12.95
N GLU A 138 -12.17 3.90 -13.57
CA GLU A 138 -13.24 4.63 -12.88
C GLU A 138 -14.03 3.72 -11.95
N LYS A 139 -14.48 2.58 -12.47
CA LYS A 139 -15.27 1.61 -11.71
C LYS A 139 -14.48 1.06 -10.52
N MET A 140 -13.22 0.68 -10.71
CA MET A 140 -12.40 0.10 -9.63
C MET A 140 -12.12 1.13 -8.53
N ILE A 141 -11.83 2.37 -8.89
CA ILE A 141 -11.59 3.45 -7.93
C ILE A 141 -12.86 3.82 -7.18
N ASN A 142 -13.98 3.99 -7.88
CA ASN A 142 -15.26 4.37 -7.25
C ASN A 142 -15.78 3.29 -6.29
N ILE A 143 -15.68 2.01 -6.66
CA ILE A 143 -16.02 0.90 -5.76
C ILE A 143 -15.05 0.90 -4.56
N GLY A 144 -13.75 1.08 -4.81
CA GLY A 144 -12.72 1.12 -3.77
C GLY A 144 -12.97 2.23 -2.76
N LEU A 145 -13.27 3.45 -3.23
CA LEU A 145 -13.61 4.59 -2.39
C LEU A 145 -14.88 4.34 -1.58
N SER A 146 -15.93 3.85 -2.23
CA SER A 146 -17.20 3.55 -1.55
C SER A 146 -17.00 2.55 -0.40
N ASN A 147 -16.22 1.49 -0.65
CA ASN A 147 -15.91 0.50 0.38
C ASN A 147 -14.97 1.06 1.46
N TYR A 148 -13.98 1.89 1.09
CA TYR A 148 -13.05 2.51 2.02
C TYR A 148 -13.77 3.31 3.12
N TYR A 149 -14.75 4.14 2.76
CA TYR A 149 -15.52 4.92 3.73
C TYR A 149 -16.46 4.07 4.61
N GLY A 150 -16.66 2.79 4.27
CA GLY A 150 -17.35 1.82 5.11
C GLY A 150 -16.42 1.01 6.03
N LEU A 151 -15.10 1.22 5.96
CA LEU A 151 -14.12 0.54 6.81
C LEU A 151 -13.99 1.20 8.18
N GLU A 152 -13.58 0.42 9.17
CA GLU A 152 -13.13 0.95 10.46
C GLU A 152 -11.83 1.75 10.31
N ASP A 153 -11.59 2.72 11.20
CA ASP A 153 -10.39 3.58 11.18
C ASP A 153 -9.08 2.77 11.11
N SER A 154 -9.04 1.60 11.77
CA SER A 154 -7.87 0.73 11.77
C SER A 154 -7.60 0.09 10.39
N GLU A 155 -8.66 -0.22 9.64
CA GLU A 155 -8.57 -0.77 8.28
C GLU A 155 -8.32 0.33 7.25
N GLN A 156 -8.82 1.55 7.48
CA GLN A 156 -8.47 2.74 6.70
C GLN A 156 -6.98 3.08 6.81
N ASP A 157 -6.44 3.15 8.04
CA ASP A 157 -5.01 3.35 8.30
C ASP A 157 -4.15 2.26 7.62
N MET A 158 -4.67 1.03 7.59
CA MET A 158 -4.02 -0.08 6.91
C MET A 158 -3.94 0.11 5.40
N VAL A 159 -5.05 0.48 4.74
CA VAL A 159 -5.04 0.75 3.30
C VAL A 159 -4.03 1.85 2.96
N HIS A 160 -3.99 2.92 3.77
CA HIS A 160 -3.03 4.01 3.61
C HIS A 160 -1.57 3.51 3.70
N LYS A 161 -1.20 2.83 4.80
CA LYS A 161 0.17 2.39 5.03
C LYS A 161 0.64 1.32 4.04
N LEU A 162 -0.22 0.34 3.74
CA LEU A 162 0.12 -0.72 2.78
C LEU A 162 0.25 -0.16 1.36
N SER A 163 -0.63 0.77 0.94
CA SER A 163 -0.48 1.46 -0.35
C SER A 163 0.84 2.22 -0.44
N PHE A 164 1.22 2.93 0.63
CA PHE A 164 2.49 3.66 0.69
C PHE A 164 3.72 2.73 0.62
N ASP A 165 3.71 1.60 1.33
CA ASP A 165 4.84 0.67 1.33
C ASP A 165 4.96 -0.15 0.03
N LEU A 166 3.82 -0.44 -0.63
CA LEU A 166 3.81 -1.01 -1.97
C LEU A 166 4.36 -0.03 -3.01
N CYS A 167 3.87 1.21 -2.96
CA CYS A 167 4.10 2.26 -3.94
C CYS A 167 4.87 3.41 -3.28
N SER A 168 6.15 3.19 -2.93
CA SER A 168 6.97 4.25 -2.35
C SER A 168 7.35 5.30 -3.41
N SER A 169 7.35 6.58 -3.05
CA SER A 169 7.79 7.67 -3.95
C SER A 169 9.31 7.69 -4.18
N VAL A 170 10.08 6.99 -3.34
CA VAL A 170 11.53 6.86 -3.42
C VAL A 170 11.87 5.39 -3.61
N GLN A 171 12.86 5.09 -4.46
CA GLN A 171 13.37 3.74 -4.63
C GLN A 171 14.01 3.27 -3.32
N ARG A 172 13.44 2.23 -2.72
CA ARG A 172 14.01 1.54 -1.57
C ARG A 172 14.94 0.43 -2.06
N ARG A 173 15.99 0.14 -1.29
CA ARG A 173 16.74 -1.11 -1.43
C ARG A 173 15.81 -2.30 -1.12
N ASP A 174 16.09 -3.46 -1.70
CA ASP A 174 15.19 -4.63 -1.60
C ASP A 174 14.98 -5.09 -0.15
N ASP A 175 16.03 -5.06 0.68
CA ASP A 175 15.97 -5.36 2.12
C ASP A 175 15.06 -4.38 2.89
N ALA A 176 15.22 -3.08 2.65
CA ALA A 176 14.40 -2.04 3.25
C ALA A 176 12.93 -2.14 2.79
N LYS A 177 12.69 -2.44 1.50
CA LYS A 177 11.34 -2.65 0.97
C LYS A 177 10.69 -3.89 1.59
N TYR A 178 11.42 -5.00 1.63
CA TYR A 178 10.98 -6.24 2.25
C TYR A 178 10.59 -6.04 3.71
N MET A 179 11.47 -5.40 4.50
CA MET A 179 11.24 -5.16 5.92
C MET A 179 10.05 -4.24 6.18
N ALA A 180 9.88 -3.19 5.37
CA ALA A 180 8.72 -2.30 5.50
C ALA A 180 7.40 -3.06 5.27
N LEU A 181 7.31 -3.78 4.15
CA LEU A 181 6.15 -4.60 3.80
C LEU A 181 5.83 -5.65 4.87
N PHE A 182 6.83 -6.39 5.34
CA PHE A 182 6.61 -7.47 6.31
C PHE A 182 6.23 -6.90 7.68
N THR A 183 6.87 -5.80 8.11
CA THR A 183 6.57 -5.15 9.40
C THR A 183 5.15 -4.59 9.41
N ALA A 184 4.70 -3.99 8.31
CA ALA A 184 3.32 -3.53 8.18
C ALA A 184 2.34 -4.71 8.31
N LEU A 185 2.55 -5.79 7.54
CA LEU A 185 1.73 -7.00 7.62
C LEU A 185 1.68 -7.58 9.03
N GLU A 186 2.83 -7.72 9.68
CA GLU A 186 2.94 -8.28 11.02
C GLU A 186 2.25 -7.40 12.08
N SER A 187 2.35 -6.08 11.96
CA SER A 187 1.70 -5.12 12.87
C SER A 187 0.17 -5.27 12.85
N TYR A 188 -0.43 -5.33 11.66
CA TYR A 188 -1.89 -5.51 11.54
C TYR A 188 -2.34 -6.91 11.95
N ALA A 189 -1.57 -7.95 11.61
CA ALA A 189 -1.83 -9.31 12.07
C ALA A 189 -1.80 -9.43 13.61
N LYS A 190 -0.86 -8.76 14.28
CA LYS A 190 -0.76 -8.73 15.74
C LYS A 190 -1.99 -8.08 16.38
N LYS A 191 -2.48 -6.96 15.82
CA LYS A 191 -3.69 -6.29 16.31
C LYS A 191 -4.91 -7.22 16.28
N LEU A 192 -5.08 -7.99 15.20
CA LEU A 192 -6.16 -9.00 15.12
C LEU A 192 -5.94 -10.16 16.10
N SER A 193 -4.70 -10.59 16.31
CA SER A 193 -4.42 -11.70 17.23
C SER A 193 -4.77 -11.41 18.69
N LEU A 194 -4.81 -10.14 19.09
CA LEU A 194 -5.26 -9.71 20.41
C LEU A 194 -6.77 -9.85 20.59
N THR A 195 -7.55 -9.93 19.51
CA THR A 195 -9.01 -10.03 19.55
C THR A 195 -9.55 -11.44 19.26
N LEU A 196 -8.69 -12.39 18.87
CA LEU A 196 -9.09 -13.77 18.61
C LEU A 196 -9.48 -14.50 19.90
N GLU A 197 -10.69 -15.03 19.93
CA GLU A 197 -11.14 -15.94 20.99
C GLU A 197 -10.29 -17.22 20.98
N LEU A 198 -9.92 -17.70 22.17
CA LEU A 198 -9.16 -18.92 22.33
C LEU A 198 -10.02 -20.11 21.88
N ASP A 199 -9.44 -21.01 21.07
CA ASP A 199 -10.11 -22.26 20.72
C ASP A 199 -10.49 -23.07 21.98
N LYS A 200 -11.44 -24.00 21.83
CA LYS A 200 -11.96 -24.80 22.95
C LYS A 200 -10.85 -25.58 23.68
N THR A 201 -9.83 -26.03 22.95
CA THR A 201 -8.71 -26.81 23.50
C THR A 201 -7.81 -25.93 24.35
N ARG A 202 -7.38 -24.76 23.85
CA ARG A 202 -6.58 -23.78 24.58
C ARG A 202 -7.33 -23.25 25.79
N SER A 203 -8.63 -22.99 25.64
CA SER A 203 -9.50 -22.56 26.74
C SER A 203 -9.56 -23.61 27.85
N LYS A 204 -9.75 -24.90 27.50
CA LYS A 204 -9.75 -26.02 28.45
C LYS A 204 -8.38 -26.20 29.12
N SER A 205 -7.29 -26.11 28.37
CA SER A 205 -5.93 -26.18 28.92
C SER A 205 -5.64 -25.06 29.92
N ILE A 206 -6.03 -23.82 29.60
CA ILE A 206 -5.90 -22.68 30.51
C ILE A 206 -6.76 -22.89 31.77
N GLN A 207 -7.96 -23.44 31.63
CA GLN A 207 -8.81 -23.76 32.78
C GLN A 207 -8.16 -24.80 33.70
N LEU A 208 -7.65 -25.90 33.13
CA LEU A 208 -6.97 -26.96 33.90
C LEU A 208 -5.73 -26.42 34.62
N ILE A 209 -4.94 -25.57 33.97
CA ILE A 209 -3.76 -24.94 34.60
C ILE A 209 -4.19 -23.99 35.72
N LYS A 210 -5.25 -23.20 35.52
CA LYS A 210 -5.80 -22.34 36.58
C LYS A 210 -6.31 -23.14 37.77
N GLU A 211 -6.97 -24.27 37.53
CA GLU A 211 -7.43 -25.18 38.58
C GLU A 211 -6.27 -25.81 39.35
N ALA A 212 -5.23 -26.27 38.65
CA ALA A 212 -3.99 -26.76 39.25
C ALA A 212 -3.21 -25.68 40.02
N ALA A 213 -3.34 -24.41 39.64
CA ALA A 213 -2.70 -23.28 40.32
C ALA A 213 -3.45 -22.84 41.59
N LYS A 214 -4.76 -23.13 41.74
CA LYS A 214 -5.58 -22.70 42.89
C LYS A 214 -4.98 -23.06 44.27
N PRO A 215 -4.45 -24.28 44.50
CA PRO A 215 -3.84 -24.64 45.79
C PRO A 215 -2.59 -23.82 46.14
N HIS A 216 -1.92 -23.25 45.14
CA HIS A 216 -0.69 -22.49 45.27
C HIS A 216 -0.89 -20.97 45.31
N LYS A 217 -2.15 -20.48 45.34
CA LYS A 217 -2.52 -19.05 45.32
C LYS A 217 -2.23 -18.32 46.65
N LYS A 218 -1.13 -18.65 47.31
CA LYS A 218 -0.56 -17.85 48.41
C LYS A 218 0.37 -16.80 47.79
N VAL A 219 0.46 -15.64 48.42
CA VAL A 219 1.33 -14.53 47.98
C VAL A 219 2.78 -15.06 47.91
N ASP A 220 3.46 -14.82 46.77
CA ASP A 220 4.84 -15.24 46.45
C ASP A 220 5.12 -16.75 46.36
N HIS A 221 4.26 -17.52 45.68
CA HIS A 221 4.55 -18.91 45.37
C HIS A 221 5.09 -19.08 43.94
N GLU A 222 6.38 -19.39 43.78
CA GLU A 222 7.04 -19.54 42.47
C GLU A 222 6.29 -20.48 41.51
N VAL A 223 5.73 -21.58 42.03
CA VAL A 223 4.92 -22.53 41.25
C VAL A 223 3.62 -21.89 40.72
N TYR A 224 2.99 -20.99 41.47
CA TYR A 224 1.82 -20.26 40.99
C TYR A 224 2.19 -19.36 39.81
N ASP A 225 3.30 -18.62 39.93
CA ASP A 225 3.78 -17.74 38.86
C ASP A 225 4.20 -18.53 37.62
N MET A 226 4.88 -19.66 37.80
CA MET A 226 5.22 -20.59 36.72
C MET A 226 3.96 -21.09 35.99
N LEU A 227 2.95 -21.55 36.72
CA LEU A 227 1.70 -22.03 36.14
C LEU A 227 0.94 -20.91 35.42
N MET A 228 0.87 -19.72 36.00
CA MET A 228 0.26 -18.56 35.35
C MET A 228 1.03 -18.12 34.10
N ASN A 229 2.37 -18.23 34.09
CA ASN A 229 3.20 -18.02 32.91
C ASN A 229 2.95 -19.05 31.81
N LEU A 230 2.63 -20.30 32.14
CA LEU A 230 2.19 -21.27 31.14
C LEU A 230 0.86 -20.85 30.51
N THR A 231 -0.08 -20.29 31.29
CA THR A 231 -1.33 -19.76 30.71
C THR A 231 -1.07 -18.59 29.76
N SER A 232 -0.11 -17.71 30.05
CA SER A 232 0.23 -16.60 29.16
C SER A 232 0.91 -17.09 27.89
N ASN A 233 1.74 -18.14 27.97
CA ASN A 233 2.35 -18.77 26.80
C ASN A 233 1.34 -19.50 25.91
N ILE A 234 0.32 -20.17 26.47
CA ILE A 234 -0.76 -20.79 25.69
C ILE A 234 -1.62 -19.75 24.97
N LYS A 235 -1.73 -18.54 25.53
CA LYS A 235 -2.41 -17.42 24.87
C LYS A 235 -1.59 -16.80 23.73
N LYS A 236 -0.27 -17.01 23.67
CA LYS A 236 0.55 -16.45 22.60
C LYS A 236 0.25 -17.18 21.30
N ILE A 237 -0.29 -16.43 20.34
CA ILE A 237 -0.40 -16.87 18.94
C ILE A 237 0.96 -16.58 18.28
N SER A 238 1.48 -17.54 17.50
CA SER A 238 2.74 -17.31 16.78
C SER A 238 2.53 -16.25 15.70
N ALA A 239 3.56 -15.48 15.35
CA ALA A 239 3.47 -14.44 14.33
C ALA A 239 2.92 -14.99 12.99
N ALA A 240 3.35 -16.19 12.60
CA ALA A 240 2.85 -16.86 11.42
C ALA A 240 1.35 -17.17 11.50
N ASP A 241 0.88 -17.71 12.63
CA ASP A 241 -0.54 -18.04 12.79
C ASP A 241 -1.41 -16.77 12.84
N SER A 242 -0.90 -15.69 13.45
CA SER A 242 -1.56 -14.37 13.43
C SER A 242 -1.72 -13.84 12.02
N ILE A 243 -0.66 -13.94 11.19
CA ILE A 243 -0.70 -13.52 9.79
C ILE A 243 -1.67 -14.42 9.02
N ASP A 244 -1.64 -15.74 9.22
CA ASP A 244 -2.51 -16.67 8.51
C ASP A 244 -3.99 -16.43 8.82
N ASN A 245 -4.34 -16.20 10.08
CA ASN A 245 -5.70 -15.84 10.49
C ASN A 245 -6.12 -14.50 9.88
N PHE A 246 -5.22 -13.52 9.88
CA PHE A 246 -5.47 -12.20 9.32
C PHE A 246 -5.73 -12.25 7.80
N LEU A 247 -4.91 -12.99 7.05
CA LEU A 247 -5.13 -13.23 5.63
C LEU A 247 -6.45 -13.97 5.37
N SER A 248 -6.79 -14.93 6.24
CA SER A 248 -8.04 -15.69 6.14
C SER A 248 -9.28 -14.82 6.37
N LYS A 249 -9.23 -13.88 7.34
CA LYS A 249 -10.30 -12.88 7.60
C LYS A 249 -10.65 -12.13 6.32
N HIS A 250 -9.63 -11.74 5.55
CA HIS A 250 -9.78 -10.97 4.31
C HIS A 250 -9.83 -11.84 3.04
N ARG A 251 -10.00 -13.17 3.18
CA ARG A 251 -10.12 -14.13 2.07
C ARG A 251 -8.97 -14.07 1.06
N VAL A 252 -7.75 -13.86 1.55
CA VAL A 252 -6.56 -13.76 0.71
C VAL A 252 -6.08 -15.14 0.29
N PHE A 253 -6.06 -15.39 -1.03
CA PHE A 253 -5.42 -16.56 -1.64
C PHE A 253 -3.90 -16.41 -1.60
N LYS A 254 -3.16 -17.43 -1.16
CA LYS A 254 -1.70 -17.37 -0.91
C LYS A 254 -0.96 -18.66 -1.29
N GLU A 255 -1.67 -19.68 -1.75
CA GLU A 255 -1.17 -21.03 -2.00
C GLU A 255 -0.15 -21.07 -3.15
N ASP A 256 -0.22 -20.11 -4.07
CA ASP A 256 0.71 -19.91 -5.18
C ASP A 256 1.89 -18.99 -4.84
N LEU A 257 1.99 -18.54 -3.58
CA LEU A 257 3.05 -17.63 -3.13
C LEU A 257 4.05 -18.33 -2.20
N TRP A 258 5.18 -17.67 -1.99
CA TRP A 258 6.21 -18.12 -1.05
C TRP A 258 5.62 -18.18 0.37
N ALA A 259 5.61 -19.38 0.94
CA ALA A 259 5.00 -19.63 2.24
C ALA A 259 5.60 -18.79 3.37
N ILE A 260 4.73 -18.31 4.25
CA ILE A 260 5.10 -17.54 5.46
C ILE A 260 5.86 -18.44 6.45
N LYS A 261 5.32 -19.63 6.72
CA LYS A 261 5.76 -20.55 7.78
C LYS A 261 6.47 -21.78 7.20
N THR A 262 7.70 -21.62 6.74
CA THR A 262 8.59 -22.75 6.37
C THR A 262 10.02 -22.45 6.83
N LYS A 263 10.91 -23.45 6.81
CA LYS A 263 12.32 -23.31 7.23
C LYS A 263 12.99 -22.10 6.57
N ASN A 264 12.73 -21.89 5.27
CA ASN A 264 13.20 -20.76 4.48
C ASN A 264 12.00 -19.93 3.97
N GLY A 265 11.02 -19.70 4.85
CA GLY A 265 9.82 -18.92 4.54
C GLY A 265 10.04 -17.41 4.69
N LEU A 266 9.02 -16.63 4.34
CA LEU A 266 9.09 -15.17 4.45
C LEU A 266 9.40 -14.71 5.89
N LEU A 267 8.85 -15.39 6.90
CA LEU A 267 9.15 -15.06 8.30
C LEU A 267 10.62 -15.31 8.66
N THR A 268 11.25 -16.36 8.11
CA THR A 268 12.67 -16.65 8.34
C THR A 268 13.56 -15.55 7.76
N ILE A 269 13.29 -15.12 6.53
CA ILE A 269 14.03 -14.02 5.87
C ILE A 269 13.92 -12.74 6.71
N ARG A 270 12.70 -12.41 7.18
CA ARG A 270 12.47 -11.25 8.05
C ARG A 270 13.28 -11.34 9.33
N ASN A 271 13.30 -12.50 9.99
CA ASN A 271 14.05 -12.69 11.24
C ASN A 271 15.56 -12.57 11.00
N HIS A 272 16.06 -13.13 9.89
CA HIS A 272 17.47 -12.97 9.49
C HIS A 272 17.82 -11.50 9.31
N LEU A 273 17.07 -10.77 8.47
CA LEU A 273 17.32 -9.35 8.20
C LEU A 273 17.24 -8.49 9.47
N ALA A 274 16.37 -8.82 10.42
CA ALA A 274 16.23 -8.10 11.69
C ALA A 274 17.40 -8.33 12.67
N HIS A 275 18.05 -9.49 12.64
CA HIS A 275 19.10 -9.86 13.59
C HIS A 275 20.52 -9.73 13.02
N GLU A 276 20.70 -10.08 11.75
CA GLU A 276 22.01 -10.21 11.09
C GLU A 276 22.18 -9.21 9.93
N GLY A 277 21.15 -8.43 9.62
CA GLY A 277 21.15 -7.53 8.46
C GLY A 277 21.13 -8.30 7.14
N ASN A 278 21.65 -7.69 6.08
CA ASN A 278 21.66 -8.29 4.74
C ASN A 278 22.86 -9.23 4.48
N HIS A 279 23.69 -9.50 5.49
CA HIS A 279 24.83 -10.40 5.37
C HIS A 279 24.34 -11.84 5.12
N GLY A 280 24.95 -12.52 4.13
CA GLY A 280 24.60 -13.91 3.78
C GLY A 280 23.25 -14.08 3.09
N VAL A 281 22.55 -12.99 2.74
CA VAL A 281 21.28 -13.03 2.02
C VAL A 281 21.52 -12.94 0.52
N ASP A 282 21.05 -13.93 -0.23
CA ASP A 282 21.09 -13.89 -1.70
C ASP A 282 20.17 -12.80 -2.24
N HIS A 283 20.72 -11.89 -3.05
CA HIS A 283 20.00 -10.74 -3.58
C HIS A 283 18.85 -11.14 -4.51
N GLN A 284 19.01 -12.19 -5.33
CA GLN A 284 17.95 -12.66 -6.22
C GLN A 284 16.82 -13.30 -5.41
N GLY A 285 17.15 -14.13 -4.43
CA GLY A 285 16.20 -14.70 -3.48
C GLY A 285 15.40 -13.63 -2.75
N LEU A 286 16.07 -12.58 -2.27
CA LEU A 286 15.41 -11.46 -1.59
C LEU A 286 14.47 -10.68 -2.54
N ALA A 287 14.88 -10.43 -3.78
CA ALA A 287 14.03 -9.78 -4.78
C ALA A 287 12.77 -10.60 -5.07
N VAL A 288 12.91 -11.93 -5.22
CA VAL A 288 11.76 -12.83 -5.43
C VAL A 288 10.88 -12.89 -4.18
N ALA A 289 11.44 -13.01 -2.98
CA ALA A 289 10.68 -12.97 -1.74
C ALA A 289 9.91 -11.65 -1.58
N THR A 290 10.52 -10.53 -1.97
CA THR A 290 9.89 -9.19 -1.97
C THR A 290 8.73 -9.11 -2.96
N LEU A 291 8.88 -9.69 -4.16
CA LEU A 291 7.78 -9.77 -5.13
C LEU A 291 6.60 -10.57 -4.57
N HIS A 292 6.85 -11.76 -4.02
CA HIS A 292 5.82 -12.62 -3.43
C HIS A 292 5.11 -11.92 -2.27
N LEU A 293 5.85 -11.23 -1.40
CA LEU A 293 5.30 -10.44 -0.31
C LEU A 293 4.48 -9.24 -0.80
N SER A 294 4.94 -8.55 -1.86
CA SER A 294 4.21 -7.46 -2.48
C SER A 294 2.86 -7.93 -3.00
N ILE A 295 2.83 -9.04 -3.75
CA ILE A 295 1.59 -9.61 -4.29
C ILE A 295 0.65 -10.08 -3.18
N LEU A 296 1.19 -10.67 -2.10
CA LEU A 296 0.39 -11.04 -0.93
C LEU A 296 -0.31 -9.81 -0.32
N ILE A 297 0.41 -8.71 -0.17
CA ILE A 297 -0.12 -7.45 0.38
C ILE A 297 -1.09 -6.80 -0.59
N GLU A 298 -0.85 -6.86 -1.90
CA GLU A 298 -1.81 -6.38 -2.90
C GLU A 298 -3.15 -7.13 -2.79
N ARG A 299 -3.11 -8.46 -2.68
CA ARG A 299 -4.31 -9.29 -2.48
C ARG A 299 -5.01 -8.97 -1.17
N LEU A 300 -4.26 -8.65 -0.11
CA LEU A 300 -4.82 -8.18 1.14
C LEU A 300 -5.56 -6.85 0.97
N VAL A 301 -4.95 -5.85 0.33
CA VAL A 301 -5.60 -4.55 0.06
C VAL A 301 -6.87 -4.74 -0.78
N LEU A 302 -6.84 -5.61 -1.80
CA LEU A 302 -8.04 -5.98 -2.57
C LEU A 302 -9.12 -6.60 -1.67
N GLY A 303 -8.75 -7.53 -0.78
CA GLY A 303 -9.67 -8.18 0.13
C GLY A 303 -10.32 -7.21 1.12
N VAL A 304 -9.55 -6.25 1.63
CA VAL A 304 -10.01 -5.20 2.55
C VAL A 304 -10.98 -4.24 1.84
N LEU A 305 -10.60 -3.76 0.65
CA LEU A 305 -11.44 -2.88 -0.17
C LEU A 305 -12.56 -3.63 -0.91
N LYS A 306 -12.70 -4.95 -0.72
CA LYS A 306 -13.66 -5.83 -1.41
C LYS A 306 -13.63 -5.68 -2.94
N LEU A 307 -12.46 -5.43 -3.49
CA LEU A 307 -12.23 -5.28 -4.92
C LEU A 307 -11.97 -6.63 -5.59
N LYS A 308 -12.31 -6.72 -6.88
CA LYS A 308 -12.04 -7.89 -7.71
C LYS A 308 -11.29 -7.43 -8.95
N LEU A 309 -10.15 -8.07 -9.22
CA LEU A 309 -9.42 -7.89 -10.47
C LEU A 309 -10.19 -8.57 -11.61
N GLU A 310 -10.09 -8.00 -12.81
CA GLU A 310 -10.55 -8.67 -14.01
C GLU A 310 -9.78 -9.96 -14.27
N THR A 311 -10.43 -10.95 -14.89
CA THR A 311 -9.80 -12.23 -15.21
C THR A 311 -8.59 -12.06 -16.14
N SER A 312 -8.65 -11.11 -17.08
CA SER A 312 -7.53 -10.73 -17.96
C SER A 312 -6.30 -10.29 -17.17
N VAL A 313 -6.48 -9.34 -16.25
CA VAL A 313 -5.42 -8.82 -15.36
C VAL A 313 -4.89 -9.94 -14.46
N GLN A 314 -5.76 -10.77 -13.88
CA GLN A 314 -5.33 -11.90 -13.05
C GLN A 314 -4.45 -12.89 -13.82
N GLN A 315 -4.78 -13.16 -15.09
CA GLN A 315 -4.00 -14.05 -15.94
C GLN A 315 -2.63 -13.45 -16.29
N GLU A 316 -2.58 -12.15 -16.57
CA GLU A 316 -1.33 -11.44 -16.85
C GLU A 316 -0.40 -11.45 -15.64
N LEU A 317 -0.93 -11.15 -14.44
CA LEU A 317 -0.15 -11.18 -13.21
C LEU A 317 0.45 -12.56 -12.91
N ARG A 318 -0.22 -13.65 -13.31
CA ARG A 318 0.29 -15.02 -13.15
C ARG A 318 1.42 -15.39 -14.10
N ARG A 319 1.65 -14.60 -15.16
CA ARG A 319 2.72 -14.86 -16.15
C ARG A 319 4.07 -14.27 -15.74
N GLU A 320 4.17 -13.63 -14.58
CA GLU A 320 5.45 -13.15 -14.07
C GLU A 320 6.41 -14.34 -13.85
N PRO A 321 7.57 -14.40 -14.53
CA PRO A 321 8.47 -15.56 -14.46
C PRO A 321 8.94 -15.90 -13.04
N TRP A 322 8.99 -14.89 -12.17
CA TRP A 322 9.41 -15.05 -10.76
C TRP A 322 8.30 -15.56 -9.83
N LEU A 323 7.08 -15.74 -10.36
CA LEU A 323 5.99 -16.44 -9.70
C LEU A 323 5.99 -17.95 -9.98
N ASP A 324 6.86 -18.44 -10.86
CA ASP A 324 7.06 -19.87 -11.03
C ASP A 324 7.51 -20.48 -9.70
N LEU A 325 6.65 -21.32 -9.12
CA LEU A 325 6.90 -22.00 -7.86
C LEU A 325 8.13 -22.90 -7.92
N GLU A 326 8.46 -23.47 -9.08
CA GLU A 326 9.67 -24.27 -9.25
C GLU A 326 10.92 -23.40 -9.09
N TYR A 327 10.92 -22.21 -9.70
CA TYR A 327 12.00 -21.24 -9.57
C TYR A 327 12.12 -20.71 -8.14
N ALA A 328 11.00 -20.29 -7.53
CA ALA A 328 10.98 -19.83 -6.15
C ALA A 328 11.46 -20.93 -5.17
N ASN A 329 11.09 -22.19 -5.40
CA ASN A 329 11.53 -23.32 -4.59
C ASN A 329 13.03 -23.60 -4.72
N LYS A 330 13.64 -23.39 -5.89
CA LYS A 330 15.11 -23.49 -6.06
C LYS A 330 15.82 -22.41 -5.23
N LEU A 331 15.32 -21.17 -5.28
CA LEU A 331 15.90 -20.05 -4.52
C LEU A 331 15.72 -20.20 -3.00
N LYS A 332 14.66 -20.86 -2.53
CA LYS A 332 14.48 -21.16 -1.09
C LYS A 332 15.70 -21.82 -0.49
N GLY A 333 16.37 -22.73 -1.22
CA GLY A 333 17.55 -23.44 -0.72
C GLY A 333 18.81 -22.59 -0.62
N LEU A 334 18.82 -21.42 -1.28
CA LEU A 334 20.02 -20.60 -1.50
C LEU A 334 19.94 -19.23 -0.80
N ILE A 335 18.76 -18.83 -0.31
CA ILE A 335 18.49 -17.46 0.11
C ILE A 335 19.26 -16.99 1.34
N ILE A 336 19.50 -17.89 2.31
CA ILE A 336 20.33 -17.60 3.49
C ILE A 336 21.46 -18.62 3.46
N GLN A 337 22.66 -18.13 3.18
CA GLN A 337 23.90 -18.91 3.22
C GLN A 337 24.55 -18.71 4.58
N LYS A 338 24.91 -19.83 5.23
CA LYS A 338 25.58 -19.83 6.54
C LYS A 338 27.05 -19.49 6.42
#